data_AF-A0A3B9HZX1-F1
#
_entry.id   AF-A0A3B9HZX1-F1
#
_cell.length_a   1.000
_cell.length_b   1.000
_cell.length_c   1.000
_cell.angle_alpha   90.00
_cell.angle_beta   90.00
_cell.angle_gamma   90.00
#
_symmetry.space_group_name_H-M   'P 1'
#
loop_
_entity.id
_entity.type
_entity.pdbx_description
1 polymer ?
#
loop_
_entity_poly.entity_id
_entity_poly.type
_entity_poly.pdbx_seq_one_letter_code
_entity_poly.pdbx_strand_id
1 'polypeptide(L)' 'MRIRDYAVTDLPYLYEICLKTGDSGKDATPLFSDPFMIGQFYAVPYAIFDPRCVLVIEGEAA' A
#
# COMPACT_ATOMS: atom_id res chain seq x y z
N MET A 1 6.61 12.09 -11.76
CA MET A 1 5.87 10.83 -11.55
C MET A 1 6.37 9.78 -12.52
N ARG A 2 6.69 8.58 -12.04
CA ARG A 2 7.18 7.42 -12.81
C ARG A 2 6.46 6.17 -12.31
N ILE A 3 5.92 5.37 -13.23
CA ILE A 3 5.35 4.06 -12.91
C ILE A 3 6.42 2.99 -13.14
N ARG A 4 6.55 2.04 -12.20
CA ARG A 4 7.46 0.89 -12.30
C ARG A 4 6.86 -0.35 -11.64
N ASP A 5 7.44 -1.50 -11.93
CA ASP A 5 7.12 -2.74 -11.22
C ASP A 5 7.47 -2.62 -9.73
N TYR A 6 6.71 -3.32 -8.90
CA TYR A 6 6.98 -3.50 -7.48
C TYR A 6 8.35 -4.12 -7.21
N ALA A 7 9.02 -3.61 -6.18
CA ALA A 7 10.19 -4.23 -5.57
C ALA A 7 9.87 -4.57 -4.11
N VAL A 8 10.49 -5.62 -3.55
CA VAL A 8 10.24 -6.06 -2.17
C VAL A 8 10.45 -4.95 -1.12
N THR A 9 11.31 -3.98 -1.42
CA THR A 9 11.55 -2.79 -0.60
C THR A 9 10.34 -1.85 -0.50
N ASP A 10 9.34 -2.00 -1.37
CA ASP A 10 8.12 -1.20 -1.35
C ASP A 10 7.07 -1.75 -0.37
N LEU A 11 7.27 -2.96 0.16
CA LEU A 11 6.30 -3.63 1.03
C LEU A 11 5.85 -2.76 2.23
N PRO A 12 6.74 -2.04 2.94
CA PRO A 12 6.33 -1.13 4.00
C PRO A 12 5.42 0.01 3.49
N TYR A 13 5.67 0.53 2.29
CA TYR A 13 4.86 1.60 1.71
C TYR A 13 3.49 1.11 1.25
N LEU A 14 3.37 -0.15 0.81
CA LEU A 14 2.05 -0.76 0.54
C LEU A 14 1.17 -0.77 1.79
N TYR A 15 1.73 -1.12 2.96
CA TYR A 15 1.00 -1.03 4.23
C TYR A 15 0.62 0.42 4.55
N GLU A 16 1.57 1.34 4.49
CA GLU A 16 1.35 2.74 4.85
C GLU A 16 0.31 3.41 3.95
N ILE A 17 0.44 3.26 2.62
CA ILE A 17 -0.49 3.84 1.65
C ILE A 17 -1.88 3.22 1.83
N CYS A 18 -1.98 1.90 1.99
CA CYS A 18 -3.24 1.24 2.24
C CYS A 18 -3.91 1.77 3.51
N LEU A 19 -3.16 1.97 4.60
CA LEU A 19 -3.67 2.53 5.86
C LEU A 19 -4.13 3.98 5.69
N LYS A 20 -3.28 4.83 5.10
CA LYS A 20 -3.56 6.27 4.93
C LYS A 20 -4.66 6.58 3.92
N THR A 21 -5.16 5.58 3.21
CA THR A 21 -6.26 5.73 2.24
C THR A 21 -7.44 4.79 2.54
N GLY A 22 -7.40 4.05 3.65
CA GLY A 22 -8.34 3.00 3.98
C GLY A 22 -9.72 3.46 4.47
N ASP A 23 -9.89 4.74 4.83
CA ASP A 23 -11.17 5.31 5.29
C ASP A 23 -11.88 5.99 4.12
N SER A 24 -12.41 5.18 3.19
CA SER A 24 -13.05 5.70 1.96
C SER A 24 -12.17 6.71 1.21
N GLY A 25 -10.86 6.45 1.14
CA GLY A 25 -9.85 7.34 0.56
C GLY A 25 -9.19 8.31 1.54
N LYS A 26 -9.64 8.37 2.80
CA LYS A 26 -9.02 9.14 3.89
C LYS A 26 -8.13 8.26 4.76
N ASP A 27 -7.44 8.89 5.71
CA ASP A 27 -6.56 8.23 6.67
C ASP A 27 -7.34 7.37 7.67
N ALA A 28 -7.13 6.05 7.62
CA ALA A 28 -7.74 5.09 8.54
C ALA A 28 -6.89 4.79 9.79
N THR A 29 -5.75 5.48 9.99
CA THR A 29 -4.92 5.31 11.20
C THR A 29 -5.73 5.40 12.51
N PRO A 30 -6.72 6.30 12.67
CA PRO A 30 -7.53 6.36 13.89
C PRO A 30 -8.51 5.19 14.08
N LEU A 31 -8.78 4.41 13.02
CA LEU A 31 -9.79 3.36 13.01
C LEU A 31 -9.26 1.98 13.45
N PHE A 32 -7.94 1.77 13.36
CA PHE A 32 -7.33 0.47 13.59
C PHE A 32 -6.17 0.56 14.59
N SER A 33 -6.16 -0.35 15.57
CA SER A 33 -5.07 -0.45 16.55
C SER A 33 -3.82 -1.13 15.97
N ASP A 34 -4.00 -2.06 15.04
CA ASP A 34 -2.93 -2.68 14.27
C ASP A 34 -2.76 -1.96 12.92
N PRO A 35 -1.65 -1.23 12.69
CA PRO A 35 -1.43 -0.48 11.46
C PRO A 35 -1.22 -1.36 10.23
N PHE A 36 -0.93 -2.65 10.40
CA PHE A 36 -0.71 -3.58 9.29
C PHE A 36 -2.00 -4.26 8.85
N MET A 37 -3.03 -4.30 9.70
CA MET A 37 -4.22 -5.13 9.52
C MET A 37 -4.83 -4.96 8.13
N ILE A 38 -5.17 -3.74 7.73
CA ILE A 38 -5.86 -3.54 6.44
C ILE A 38 -4.95 -3.77 5.24
N GLY A 39 -3.65 -3.51 5.37
CA GLY A 39 -2.68 -3.86 4.33
C GLY A 39 -2.58 -5.37 4.10
N GLN A 40 -2.72 -6.19 5.14
CA GLN A 40 -2.77 -7.66 5.03
C GLN A 40 -3.96 -8.14 4.20
N PHE A 41 -5.08 -7.41 4.18
CA PHE A 41 -6.28 -7.80 3.44
C PHE A 41 -6.31 -7.24 2.02
N TYR A 42 -5.92 -5.98 1.84
CA TYR A 42 -6.25 -5.25 0.61
C TYR A 42 -5.07 -4.99 -0.32
N ALA A 43 -3.82 -5.02 0.17
CA ALA A 43 -2.66 -4.64 -0.63
C ALA A 43 -1.60 -5.75 -0.71
N VAL A 44 -1.13 -6.21 0.44
CA VAL A 44 0.02 -7.11 0.54
C VAL A 44 -0.18 -8.48 -0.12
N PRO A 45 -1.36 -9.11 -0.10
CA PRO A 45 -1.54 -10.39 -0.79
C PRO A 45 -1.17 -10.35 -2.28
N TYR A 46 -1.42 -9.24 -2.97
CA TYR A 46 -1.01 -9.08 -4.37
C TYR A 46 0.52 -9.10 -4.50
N ALA A 47 1.23 -8.37 -3.63
CA ALA A 47 2.69 -8.32 -3.64
C ALA A 47 3.36 -9.66 -3.28
N ILE A 48 2.71 -10.49 -2.47
CA ILE A 48 3.24 -11.79 -2.05
C ILE A 48 2.92 -12.91 -3.06
N PHE A 49 1.67 -12.98 -3.54
CA PHE A 49 1.22 -14.11 -4.37
C PHE A 49 1.39 -13.89 -5.87
N ASP A 50 1.24 -12.66 -6.37
CA ASP A 50 1.51 -12.34 -7.78
C ASP A 50 2.06 -10.91 -7.96
N PRO A 51 3.34 -10.66 -7.64
CA PRO A 51 3.94 -9.33 -7.69
C PRO A 51 3.93 -8.69 -9.09
N ARG A 52 3.71 -9.47 -10.16
CA ARG A 52 3.61 -8.96 -11.54
C ARG A 52 2.35 -8.12 -11.75
N CYS A 53 1.36 -8.26 -10.86
CA CYS A 53 0.14 -7.46 -10.85
C CYS A 53 0.29 -6.15 -10.06
N VAL A 54 1.46 -5.87 -9.48
CA VAL A 54 1.68 -4.71 -8.61
C VAL A 54 2.60 -3.70 -9.30
N LEU A 55 2.03 -2.53 -9.59
CA LEU A 55 2.74 -1.37 -10.11
C LEU A 55 2.81 -0.28 -9.04
N VAL A 56 3.95 0.38 -8.93
CA VAL A 56 4.20 1.48 -7.99
C VAL A 56 4.40 2.77 -8.77
N ILE A 57 3.82 3.86 -8.28
CA ILE A 57 4.08 5.21 -8.76
C ILE A 57 5.02 5.94 -7.81
N GLU A 58 6.13 6.44 -8.34
CA GLU A 58 7.13 7.23 -7.62
C GLU A 58 7.11 8.68 -8.09
N GLY A 59 7.25 9.62 -7.17
CA GLY A 59 7.36 11.04 -7.45
C GLY A 59 6.90 11.87 -6.26
N GLU A 60 6.97 13.19 -6.41
CA GLU A 60 6.35 14.10 -5.45
C GLU A 60 4.83 14.00 -5.54
N ALA A 61 4.19 13.85 -4.38
CA ALA A 61 2.78 14.14 -4.23
C ALA A 61 2.59 15.65 -4.37
N ALA A 62 1.69 16.06 -5.25
CA ALA A 62 1.32 17.47 -5.44
C ALA A 62 0.59 18.03 -4.22
#